data_AF-A0A813A4H2-F1
#
_entry.id   AF-A0A813A4H2-F1
#
_cell.length_a   1.000
_cell.length_b   1.000
_cell.length_c   1.000
_cell.angle_alpha   90.00
_cell.angle_beta   90.00
_cell.angle_gamma   90.00
#
_symmetry.space_group_name_H-M   'P 1'
#
loop_
_entity.id
_entity.type
_entity.pdbx_description
1 polymer ?
#
loop_
_entity_poly.entity_id
_entity_poly.type
_entity_poly.pdbx_seq_one_letter_code
_entity_poly.pdbx_strand_id
1 'polypeptide(L)'
;ATPGSLRGPTDGTCGTGAEAGRGKNTVSSGFEGPWTRSPSRWNYDFFDALLSEEWVPAKSPYGADQWHTRNETSKFARTMRLTADVSLVADKIYRPIVEEYAADHAQFDADFADAWFKLVHRSEDHPHKDDLEKDAGVCTSFEFTTLLP
;
A
#
# COMPACT_ATOMS: atom_id res chain seq x y z
N ALA A 1 -13.34 8.64 -17.81
CA ALA A 1 -13.75 10.00 -17.42
C ALA A 1 -14.36 10.68 -18.65
N THR A 2 -15.49 11.37 -18.49
CA THR A 2 -16.05 12.21 -19.56
C THR A 2 -15.10 13.38 -19.80
N PRO A 3 -14.68 13.67 -21.04
CA PRO A 3 -13.99 14.92 -21.34
C PRO A 3 -14.92 16.09 -20.94
N GLY A 4 -14.50 16.92 -19.97
CA GLY A 4 -15.24 18.14 -19.60
C GLY A 4 -15.40 18.47 -18.11
N SER A 5 -14.96 17.62 -17.18
CA SER A 5 -14.86 18.05 -15.79
C SER A 5 -13.59 18.86 -15.54
N LEU A 6 -13.75 20.11 -15.10
CA LEU A 6 -12.65 20.97 -14.64
C LEU A 6 -11.99 20.47 -13.34
N ARG A 7 -12.53 19.41 -12.70
CA ARG A 7 -12.08 18.89 -11.41
C ARG A 7 -11.28 17.58 -11.50
N GLY A 8 -10.97 17.11 -12.72
CA GLY A 8 -10.17 15.91 -12.93
C GLY A 8 -10.95 14.60 -12.77
N PRO A 9 -10.28 13.44 -12.89
CA PRO A 9 -10.93 12.13 -12.99
C PRO A 9 -11.57 11.65 -11.67
N THR A 10 -11.27 12.29 -10.54
CA THR A 10 -11.70 11.93 -9.18
C THR A 10 -12.95 12.69 -8.71
N ASP A 11 -13.57 13.46 -9.59
CA ASP A 11 -14.71 14.33 -9.26
C ASP A 11 -16.04 13.60 -9.00
N GLY A 12 -16.02 12.27 -9.04
CA GLY A 12 -17.19 11.42 -8.81
C GLY A 12 -18.18 11.38 -9.96
N THR A 13 -17.83 11.87 -11.16
CA THR A 13 -18.73 11.91 -12.32
C THR A 13 -18.43 10.85 -13.39
N CYS A 14 -17.50 9.93 -13.12
CA CYS A 14 -17.17 8.87 -14.06
C CYS A 14 -18.37 7.96 -14.37
N GLY A 15 -18.55 7.59 -15.64
CA GLY A 15 -19.70 6.79 -16.09
C GLY A 15 -20.96 7.61 -16.37
N THR A 16 -22.09 6.94 -16.59
CA THR A 16 -23.40 7.56 -16.86
C THR A 16 -24.52 6.84 -16.11
N GLY A 17 -25.65 7.52 -15.92
CA GLY A 17 -26.83 6.95 -15.25
C GLY A 17 -26.68 6.83 -13.73
N ALA A 18 -27.48 5.96 -13.10
CA ALA A 18 -27.54 5.80 -11.64
C ALA A 18 -26.23 5.30 -11.00
N GLU A 19 -25.36 4.68 -11.80
CA GLU A 19 -24.06 4.14 -11.38
C GLU A 19 -22.91 5.12 -11.61
N ALA A 20 -23.18 6.36 -12.03
CA ALA A 20 -22.14 7.37 -12.20
C ALA A 20 -21.40 7.62 -10.86
N GLY A 21 -20.08 7.52 -10.89
CA GLY A 21 -19.19 7.66 -9.74
C GLY A 21 -19.23 6.51 -8.73
N ARG A 22 -19.91 5.39 -9.05
CA ARG A 22 -20.15 4.29 -8.10
C ARG A 22 -19.68 2.95 -8.63
N GLY A 23 -19.34 2.04 -7.71
CA GLY A 23 -18.93 0.67 -8.03
C GLY A 23 -17.79 0.66 -9.05
N LYS A 24 -18.02 0.03 -10.21
CA LYS A 24 -17.05 -0.04 -11.33
C LYS A 24 -16.68 1.30 -11.97
N ASN A 25 -17.43 2.37 -11.67
CA ASN A 25 -17.17 3.72 -12.18
C ASN A 25 -16.52 4.62 -11.12
N THR A 26 -16.11 4.07 -9.98
CA THR A 26 -15.45 4.82 -8.91
C THR A 26 -14.03 5.18 -9.30
N VAL A 27 -13.61 6.41 -9.02
CA VAL A 27 -12.22 6.85 -9.14
C VAL A 27 -11.85 7.63 -7.89
N SER A 28 -10.79 7.22 -7.19
CA SER A 28 -10.38 7.83 -5.93
C SER A 28 -8.97 8.41 -6.00
N SER A 29 -7.95 7.56 -6.14
CA SER A 29 -6.55 8.01 -6.27
C SER A 29 -6.11 8.19 -7.72
N GLY A 30 -6.85 7.63 -8.67
CA GLY A 30 -6.44 7.52 -10.08
C GLY A 30 -5.60 6.28 -10.38
N PHE A 31 -5.13 5.54 -9.37
CA PHE A 31 -4.59 4.18 -9.56
C PHE A 31 -5.73 3.17 -9.73
N GLU A 32 -5.48 2.08 -10.44
CA GLU A 32 -6.52 1.08 -10.73
C GLU A 32 -5.98 -0.35 -10.62
N GLY A 33 -6.74 -1.20 -9.92
CA GLY A 33 -6.49 -2.63 -9.79
C GLY A 33 -6.23 -3.09 -8.35
N PRO A 34 -6.38 -4.39 -8.08
CA PRO A 34 -6.16 -4.97 -6.76
C PRO A 34 -4.69 -5.32 -6.51
N TRP A 35 -4.30 -5.43 -5.23
CA TRP A 35 -2.98 -5.95 -4.83
C TRP A 35 -2.91 -7.48 -4.81
N THR A 36 -4.01 -8.16 -4.51
CA THR A 36 -4.08 -9.62 -4.31
C THR A 36 -5.15 -10.24 -5.22
N ARG A 37 -5.10 -11.56 -5.42
CA ARG A 37 -6.11 -12.27 -6.26
C ARG A 37 -7.45 -12.43 -5.53
N SER A 38 -7.43 -12.32 -4.20
CA SER A 38 -8.62 -12.40 -3.33
C SER A 38 -8.71 -11.17 -2.42
N PRO A 39 -9.06 -9.97 -2.95
CA PRO A 39 -8.96 -8.71 -2.21
C PRO A 39 -9.82 -8.62 -0.93
N SER A 40 -10.85 -9.45 -0.81
CA SER A 40 -11.77 -9.47 0.33
C SER A 40 -11.43 -10.52 1.39
N ARG A 41 -10.26 -11.17 1.30
CA ARG A 41 -9.84 -12.21 2.24
C ARG A 41 -8.41 -11.97 2.70
N TRP A 42 -8.14 -12.22 3.98
CA TRP A 42 -6.76 -12.26 4.49
C TRP A 42 -5.97 -13.34 3.73
N ASN A 43 -4.84 -12.94 3.17
CA ASN A 43 -3.96 -13.80 2.36
C ASN A 43 -2.56 -13.18 2.25
N TYR A 44 -1.64 -13.94 1.67
CA TYR A 44 -0.21 -13.56 1.56
C TYR A 44 0.24 -13.33 0.11
N ASP A 45 -0.72 -13.21 -0.83
CA ASP A 45 -0.43 -12.96 -2.25
C ASP A 45 0.41 -11.70 -2.47
N PHE A 46 0.33 -10.74 -1.54
CA PHE A 46 1.06 -9.48 -1.64
C PHE A 46 2.58 -9.71 -1.72
N PHE A 47 3.13 -10.45 -0.74
CA PHE A 47 4.55 -10.74 -0.65
C PHE A 47 4.99 -11.76 -1.70
N ASP A 48 4.19 -12.82 -1.90
CA ASP A 48 4.42 -13.82 -2.95
C ASP A 48 4.65 -13.17 -4.31
N ALA A 49 3.74 -12.30 -4.72
CA ALA A 49 3.83 -11.65 -6.02
C ALA A 49 4.95 -10.61 -6.08
N LEU A 50 5.26 -9.90 -4.98
CA LEU A 50 6.37 -8.95 -4.94
C LEU A 50 7.72 -9.64 -5.22
N LEU A 51 7.89 -10.87 -4.74
CA LEU A 51 9.12 -11.63 -4.90
C LEU A 51 9.15 -12.50 -6.17
N SER A 52 7.99 -13.00 -6.62
CA SER A 52 7.92 -13.95 -7.75
C SER A 52 7.76 -13.31 -9.13
N GLU A 53 7.31 -12.05 -9.19
CA GLU A 53 7.03 -11.37 -10.45
C GLU A 53 8.09 -10.32 -10.79
N GLU A 54 8.29 -10.10 -12.09
CA GLU A 54 9.05 -8.96 -12.57
C GLU A 54 8.09 -7.78 -12.82
N TRP A 55 8.27 -6.69 -12.08
CA TRP A 55 7.40 -5.52 -12.16
C TRP A 55 7.90 -4.52 -13.22
N VAL A 56 7.01 -4.11 -14.12
CA VAL A 56 7.30 -3.09 -15.15
C VAL A 56 6.40 -1.86 -15.00
N PRO A 57 6.92 -0.65 -15.28
CA PRO A 57 6.11 0.56 -15.25
C PRO A 57 4.94 0.51 -16.23
N ALA A 58 3.80 1.01 -15.80
CA ALA A 58 2.57 1.03 -16.56
C ALA A 58 1.70 2.23 -16.15
N LYS A 59 0.69 2.54 -16.96
CA LYS A 59 -0.29 3.58 -16.65
C LYS A 59 -1.63 2.98 -16.29
N SER A 60 -2.29 3.55 -15.28
CA SER A 60 -3.70 3.27 -15.00
C SER A 60 -4.58 3.76 -16.16
N PRO A 61 -5.87 3.33 -16.25
CA PRO A 61 -6.84 3.90 -17.18
C PRO A 61 -7.04 5.42 -17.04
N TYR A 62 -6.56 6.01 -15.95
CA TYR A 62 -6.65 7.44 -15.63
C TYR A 62 -5.29 8.17 -15.71
N GLY A 63 -4.24 7.48 -16.17
CA GLY A 63 -2.91 8.07 -16.42
C GLY A 63 -1.95 8.10 -15.23
N ALA A 64 -2.31 7.48 -14.11
CA ALA A 64 -1.44 7.38 -12.94
C ALA A 64 -0.34 6.33 -13.14
N ASP A 65 0.87 6.58 -12.63
CA ASP A 65 2.00 5.65 -12.70
C ASP A 65 1.84 4.49 -11.72
N GLN A 66 1.72 3.28 -12.24
CA GLN A 66 1.65 2.06 -11.45
C GLN A 66 2.53 0.97 -12.08
N TRP A 67 2.53 -0.21 -11.49
CA TRP A 67 3.33 -1.33 -11.93
C TRP A 67 2.44 -2.54 -12.17
N HIS A 68 2.77 -3.30 -13.21
CA HIS A 68 2.16 -4.59 -13.53
C HIS A 68 3.26 -5.64 -13.67
N THR A 69 2.91 -6.91 -13.50
CA THR A 69 3.84 -7.98 -13.85
C THR A 69 4.10 -7.97 -15.37
N ARG A 70 5.36 -8.22 -15.75
CA ARG A 70 5.74 -8.49 -17.14
C ARG A 70 5.05 -9.75 -17.67
N ASN A 71 4.74 -10.72 -16.80
CA ASN A 71 4.16 -12.00 -17.20
C ASN A 71 2.63 -11.93 -17.25
N GLU A 72 2.09 -11.70 -18.44
CA GLU A 72 0.64 -11.62 -18.70
C GLU A 72 -0.12 -12.93 -18.41
N THR A 73 0.59 -14.06 -18.32
CA THR A 73 -0.01 -15.38 -18.02
C THR A 73 0.08 -15.76 -16.55
N SER A 74 0.75 -14.95 -15.73
CA SER A 74 0.87 -15.21 -14.30
C SER A 74 -0.51 -15.21 -13.62
N LYS A 75 -0.63 -16.00 -12.55
CA LYS A 75 -1.77 -15.93 -11.63
C LYS A 75 -1.95 -14.51 -11.04
N PHE A 76 -0.91 -13.68 -11.06
CA PHE A 76 -0.91 -12.29 -10.59
C PHE A 76 -1.08 -11.24 -11.70
N ALA A 77 -1.32 -11.65 -12.96
CA ALA A 77 -1.47 -10.74 -14.12
C ALA A 77 -2.61 -9.72 -14.00
N ARG A 78 -3.54 -9.92 -13.06
CA ARG A 78 -4.67 -9.01 -12.78
C ARG A 78 -4.44 -8.15 -11.54
N THR A 79 -3.24 -8.20 -10.96
CA THR A 79 -2.86 -7.39 -9.80
C THR A 79 -1.94 -6.24 -10.22
N MET A 80 -1.85 -5.22 -9.37
CA MET A 80 -1.00 -4.05 -9.58
C MET A 80 -0.13 -3.78 -8.35
N ARG A 81 0.89 -2.95 -8.52
CA ARG A 81 1.68 -2.37 -7.43
C ARG A 81 1.85 -0.87 -7.62
N LEU A 82 1.97 -0.16 -6.52
CA LEU A 82 2.45 1.21 -6.51
C LEU A 82 3.98 1.22 -6.48
N THR A 83 4.58 2.35 -6.83
CA THR A 83 6.02 2.56 -6.66
C THR A 83 6.45 2.38 -5.19
N ALA A 84 5.57 2.76 -4.25
CA ALA A 84 5.80 2.51 -2.82
C ALA A 84 5.89 1.02 -2.50
N ASP A 85 5.07 0.17 -3.12
CA ASP A 85 5.10 -1.27 -2.85
C ASP A 85 6.35 -1.92 -3.47
N VAL A 86 6.69 -1.56 -4.71
CA VAL A 86 7.91 -2.07 -5.37
C VAL A 86 9.16 -1.62 -4.63
N SER A 87 9.12 -0.49 -3.94
CA SER A 87 10.24 -0.02 -3.11
C SER A 87 10.59 -1.00 -1.98
N LEU A 88 9.64 -1.80 -1.50
CA LEU A 88 9.88 -2.77 -0.42
C LEU A 88 10.86 -3.88 -0.84
N VAL A 89 10.90 -4.24 -2.12
CA VAL A 89 11.85 -5.25 -2.65
C VAL A 89 13.07 -4.62 -3.33
N ALA A 90 12.99 -3.34 -3.70
CA ALA A 90 14.13 -2.60 -4.25
C ALA A 90 15.09 -2.10 -3.14
N ASP A 91 14.56 -1.76 -1.97
CA ASP A 91 15.32 -1.28 -0.82
C ASP A 91 15.99 -2.44 -0.06
N LYS A 92 17.25 -2.25 0.33
CA LYS A 92 18.06 -3.30 0.98
C LYS A 92 17.66 -3.58 2.43
N ILE A 93 17.01 -2.63 3.09
CA ILE A 93 16.55 -2.75 4.48
C ILE A 93 15.18 -3.42 4.50
N TYR A 94 14.28 -3.05 3.59
CA TYR A 94 12.94 -3.63 3.54
C TYR A 94 12.89 -5.02 2.91
N ARG A 95 13.75 -5.31 1.94
CA ARG A 95 13.70 -6.59 1.23
C ARG A 95 13.83 -7.81 2.15
N PRO A 96 14.76 -7.87 3.12
CA PRO A 96 14.83 -8.99 4.07
C PRO A 96 13.54 -9.19 4.86
N ILE A 97 12.86 -8.10 5.24
CA ILE A 97 11.57 -8.16 5.96
C ILE A 97 10.48 -8.73 5.05
N VAL A 98 10.46 -8.33 3.78
CA VAL A 98 9.53 -8.92 2.79
C VAL A 98 9.80 -10.42 2.58
N GLU A 99 11.07 -10.82 2.50
CA GLU A 99 11.46 -12.23 2.36
C GLU A 99 11.07 -13.04 3.60
N GLU A 100 11.24 -12.48 4.80
CA GLU A 100 10.80 -13.09 6.07
C GLU A 100 9.28 -13.26 6.10
N TYR A 101 8.51 -12.21 5.81
CA TYR A 101 7.04 -12.29 5.82
C TYR A 101 6.47 -13.18 4.72
N ALA A 102 7.17 -13.37 3.60
CA ALA A 102 6.81 -14.37 2.59
C ALA A 102 7.10 -15.81 3.04
N ALA A 103 8.12 -16.00 3.88
CA ALA A 103 8.52 -17.32 4.37
C ALA A 103 7.77 -17.74 5.65
N ASP A 104 7.46 -16.77 6.52
CA ASP A 104 6.77 -16.95 7.80
C ASP A 104 5.55 -16.04 7.92
N HIS A 105 4.40 -16.60 7.54
CA HIS A 105 3.13 -15.91 7.62
C HIS A 105 2.67 -15.65 9.07
N ALA A 106 3.08 -16.48 10.04
CA ALA A 106 2.67 -16.29 11.43
C ALA A 106 3.40 -15.09 12.03
N GLN A 107 4.67 -14.89 11.65
CA GLN A 107 5.42 -13.69 12.02
C GLN A 107 4.78 -12.44 11.43
N PHE A 108 4.39 -12.46 10.15
CA PHE A 108 3.67 -11.34 9.54
C PHE A 108 2.33 -11.05 10.22
N ASP A 109 1.53 -12.08 10.52
CA ASP A 109 0.25 -11.92 11.21
C ASP A 109 0.42 -11.25 12.58
N ALA A 110 1.42 -11.68 13.35
CA ALA A 110 1.71 -11.13 14.68
C ALA A 110 2.17 -9.67 14.59
N ASP A 111 3.15 -9.38 13.72
CA ASP A 111 3.71 -8.03 13.57
C ASP A 111 2.69 -7.05 12.99
N PHE A 112 1.88 -7.49 12.02
CA PHE A 112 0.84 -6.64 11.44
C PHE A 112 -0.24 -6.31 12.48
N ALA A 113 -0.64 -7.28 13.30
CA ALA A 113 -1.61 -7.06 14.36
C ALA A 113 -1.10 -6.04 15.40
N ASP A 114 0.15 -6.18 15.85
CA ASP A 114 0.78 -5.26 16.79
C ASP A 114 0.93 -3.85 16.18
N ALA A 115 1.45 -3.76 14.95
CA ALA A 115 1.63 -2.50 14.25
C ALA A 115 0.29 -1.79 13.98
N TRP A 116 -0.76 -2.53 13.62
CA TRP A 116 -2.09 -1.97 13.42
C TRP A 116 -2.69 -1.46 14.73
N PHE A 117 -2.58 -2.24 15.82
CA PHE A 117 -3.03 -1.82 17.14
C PHE A 117 -2.32 -0.54 17.58
N LYS A 118 -0.98 -0.49 17.45
CA LYS A 118 -0.20 0.71 17.74
C LYS A 118 -0.65 1.89 16.88
N LEU A 119 -0.80 1.70 15.57
CA LEU A 119 -1.19 2.78 14.64
C LEU A 119 -2.50 3.47 15.06
N VAL A 120 -3.53 2.69 15.40
CA VAL A 120 -4.87 3.24 15.67
C VAL A 120 -5.05 3.72 17.12
N HIS A 121 -4.20 3.31 18.06
CA HIS A 121 -4.27 3.73 19.48
C HIS A 121 -3.12 4.66 19.92
N ARG A 122 -2.16 4.98 19.03
CA ARG A 122 -0.98 5.81 19.38
C ARG A 122 -1.32 7.19 19.95
N SER A 123 -2.45 7.78 19.54
CA SER A 123 -2.87 9.11 19.97
C SER A 123 -3.83 9.10 21.17
N GLU A 124 -4.24 7.93 21.65
CA GLU A 124 -5.09 7.83 22.83
C GLU A 124 -4.23 8.05 24.08
N ASP A 125 -4.68 8.95 24.95
CA ASP A 125 -4.09 9.16 26.27
C ASP A 125 -4.48 7.95 27.13
N HIS A 126 -3.54 7.03 27.39
CA HIS A 126 -3.81 5.73 28.03
C HIS A 126 -3.77 5.85 29.57
N PRO A 127 -4.88 5.69 30.31
CA PRO A 127 -4.92 5.80 31.77
C PRO A 127 -4.58 4.47 32.49
N HIS A 128 -3.69 3.66 31.93
CA HIS A 128 -3.21 2.43 32.60
C HIS A 128 -1.72 2.55 32.92
N LYS A 129 -1.43 2.60 34.23
CA LYS A 129 -0.09 2.53 34.80
C LYS A 129 0.55 1.20 34.40
N ASP A 130 1.63 1.27 33.62
CA ASP A 130 2.66 0.24 33.37
C ASP A 130 2.70 -0.48 32.00
N ASP A 131 2.07 0.07 30.95
CA ASP A 131 2.10 -0.57 29.63
C ASP A 131 2.93 0.24 28.61
N LEU A 132 4.25 0.06 28.68
CA LEU A 132 5.24 0.24 27.59
C LEU A 132 5.13 1.48 26.66
N GLU A 133 5.63 2.63 27.11
CA GLU A 133 6.67 3.40 26.40
C GLU A 133 7.53 4.11 27.48
N LYS A 134 8.68 3.53 27.83
CA LYS A 134 9.63 4.16 28.79
C LYS A 134 10.25 5.46 28.27
N ASP A 135 9.98 5.78 27.01
CA ASP A 135 10.55 6.91 26.28
C ASP A 135 9.50 7.98 25.95
N ALA A 136 8.24 7.78 26.36
CA ALA A 136 7.20 8.79 26.21
C ALA A 136 7.51 10.00 27.11
N GLY A 137 7.85 11.13 26.49
CA GLY A 137 8.29 12.37 27.18
C GLY A 137 9.77 12.70 26.99
N VAL A 138 10.54 11.86 26.31
CA VAL A 138 11.88 12.23 25.82
C VAL A 138 11.71 12.97 24.50
N CYS A 139 12.06 14.25 24.44
CA CYS A 139 12.17 14.97 23.17
C CYS A 139 13.26 14.30 22.32
N THR A 140 12.86 13.48 21.36
CA THR A 140 13.76 12.97 20.32
C THR A 140 13.99 14.10 19.33
N SER A 141 15.14 14.76 19.44
CA SER A 141 15.59 15.70 18.42
C SER A 141 15.97 14.93 17.16
N PHE A 142 15.18 15.10 16.10
CA PHE A 142 15.61 14.73 14.75
C PHE A 142 16.53 15.84 14.23
N GLU A 143 17.83 15.65 14.42
CA GLU A 143 18.83 16.35 13.61
C GLU A 143 18.69 15.83 12.18
N PHE A 144 17.96 16.56 11.33
CA PHE A 144 18.22 16.49 9.90
C PHE A 144 19.67 16.92 9.76
N THR A 145 20.57 15.95 9.60
CA THR A 145 21.97 16.19 9.27
C THR A 145 22.01 17.30 8.23
N THR A 146 22.45 18.47 8.67
CA THR A 146 23.07 19.45 7.80
C THR A 146 23.99 18.67 6.89
N LEU A 147 23.70 18.69 5.59
CA LEU A 147 24.66 18.30 4.59
C LEU A 147 25.96 19.04 4.94
N LEU A 148 26.92 18.30 5.47
CA LEU A 148 28.28 18.73 5.75
C LEU A 148 28.95 19.21 4.45
N PRO A 149 30.15 19.78 4.57
CA PRO A 149 30.48 21.14 4.98
C PRO A 149 30.45 22.16 3.82
#